data_AF-A0A561T6Z2-F1
#
_entry.id   AF-A0A561T6Z2-F1
#
_cell.length_a   1.000
_cell.length_b   1.000
_cell.length_c   1.000
_cell.angle_alpha   90.00
_cell.angle_beta   90.00
_cell.angle_gamma   90.00
#
_symmetry.space_group_name_H-M   'P 1'
#
loop_
_entity.id
_entity.type
_entity.pdbx_description
1 polymer ?
#
loop_
_entity_poly.entity_id
_entity_poly.type
_entity_poly.pdbx_seq_one_letter_code
_entity_poly.pdbx_strand_id
1 'polypeptide(L)' 'MPKKDKSSMTLKIYRLTPAGEREVLRSFTIRLGDRYHPLAIPEWPDCRCSRCRVAAG' A
#
# COMPACT_ATOMS: atom_id res chain seq x y z
N MET A 1 18.50 -7.36 23.98
CA MET A 1 17.44 -7.38 22.94
C MET A 1 17.75 -6.25 21.96
N PRO A 2 18.07 -6.52 20.68
CA PRO A 2 18.31 -5.44 19.74
C PRO A 2 17.00 -4.63 19.58
N LYS A 3 17.09 -3.30 19.68
CA LYS A 3 15.99 -2.39 19.36
C LYS A 3 15.53 -2.74 17.94
N LYS A 4 14.27 -3.16 17.81
CA LYS A 4 13.62 -3.41 16.51
C LYS A 4 13.62 -2.09 15.76
N ASP A 5 14.59 -1.88 14.88
CA ASP A 5 14.56 -0.74 13.98
C ASP A 5 13.21 -0.80 13.24
N LYS A 6 12.45 0.28 13.33
CA LYS A 6 11.08 0.36 12.80
C LYS A 6 11.18 0.37 11.27
N SER A 7 11.36 -0.79 10.66
CA SER A 7 11.42 -0.91 9.20
C SER A 7 10.14 -0.32 8.60
N SER A 8 10.32 0.63 7.70
CA SER A 8 9.22 1.28 6.99
C SER A 8 9.45 1.20 5.50
N MET A 9 8.37 1.04 4.74
CA MET A 9 8.37 0.98 3.29
C MET A 9 7.37 1.98 2.75
N THR A 10 7.81 2.86 1.86
CA THR A 10 6.91 3.76 1.14
C THR A 10 6.54 3.14 -0.19
N LEU A 11 5.24 2.91 -0.39
CA LEU A 11 4.65 2.48 -1.65
C LEU A 11 4.12 3.69 -2.39
N LYS A 12 4.51 3.82 -3.66
CA LYS A 12 3.97 4.80 -4.61
C LYS A 12 3.38 4.08 -5.79
N ILE A 13 2.14 4.40 -6.13
CA ILE A 13 1.42 3.83 -7.25
C ILE A 13 1.17 4.94 -8.25
N TYR A 14 1.54 4.69 -9.50
CA TYR A 14 1.44 5.63 -10.59
C TYR A 14 0.72 5.01 -11.78
N ARG A 15 0.06 5.86 -12.56
CA ARG A 15 -0.43 5.56 -13.90
C ARG A 15 0.52 6.19 -14.91
N LEU A 16 0.77 5.50 -16.02
CA LEU A 16 1.48 6.09 -17.15
C LEU A 16 0.46 6.77 -18.08
N THR A 17 0.70 8.04 -18.40
CA THR A 17 -0.09 8.74 -19.41
C THR A 17 0.25 8.20 -20.81
N PRO A 18 -0.58 8.45 -21.84
CA PRO A 18 -0.23 8.10 -23.22
C PRO A 18 1.08 8.74 -23.71
N ALA A 19 1.47 9.87 -23.11
CA ALA A 19 2.75 10.54 -23.36
C ALA A 19 3.95 9.91 -22.61
N GLY A 20 3.71 8.89 -21.78
CA GLY A 20 4.74 8.20 -20.99
C GLY A 20 5.07 8.87 -19.65
N GLU A 21 4.32 9.89 -19.23
CA GLU A 21 4.52 10.57 -17.96
C GLU A 21 3.90 9.79 -16.79
N ARG A 22 4.41 9.99 -15.58
CA ARG A 22 3.90 9.34 -14.37
C ARG A 22 2.90 10.25 -13.65
N GLU A 23 1.65 9.83 -13.60
CA GLU A 23 0.62 10.42 -12.75
C GLU A 23 0.56 9.64 -11.43
N VAL A 24 0.79 10.30 -10.30
CA VAL A 24 0.74 9.65 -8.98
C VAL A 24 -0.71 9.43 -8.57
N LEU A 25 -1.13 8.17 -8.48
CA LEU A 25 -2.46 7.80 -7.99
C LEU A 25 -2.50 7.75 -6.46
N ARG A 26 -1.44 7.22 -5.83
CA ARG A 26 -1.38 7.08 -4.37
C ARG A 26 0.06 6.97 -3.87
N SER A 27 0.29 7.45 -2.66
CA SER A 27 1.55 7.27 -1.94
C SER A 27 1.25 7.06 -0.46
N PHE A 28 1.78 6.00 0.14
CA PHE A 28 1.63 5.73 1.56
C PHE A 28 2.81 4.95 2.12
N THR A 29 3.04 5.08 3.43
CA THR A 29 4.12 4.38 4.14
C THR A 29 3.53 3.29 5.00
N ILE A 30 4.01 2.06 4.83
CA ILE A 30 3.71 0.92 5.69
C ILE A 30 4.87 0.75 6.66
N ARG A 31 4.57 0.57 7.95
CA ARG A 31 5.55 0.20 8.97
C ARG A 31 5.42 -1.27 9.34
N LEU A 32 6.52 -1.87 9.76
CA LEU A 32 6.52 -3.26 10.23
C LEU A 32 5.58 -3.41 11.44
N GLY A 33 4.52 -4.21 11.26
CA GLY A 33 3.49 -4.44 12.28
C GLY A 33 2.20 -3.64 12.06
N ASP A 34 2.16 -2.74 11.07
CA ASP A 34 0.90 -2.12 10.65
C ASP A 34 -0.06 -3.17 10.09
N ARG A 35 -1.36 -2.90 10.23
CA ARG A 35 -2.41 -3.72 9.61
C ARG A 35 -2.31 -3.64 8.09
N TYR A 36 -3.02 -4.53 7.40
CA TYR A 36 -3.11 -4.48 5.94
C TYR A 36 -3.61 -3.09 5.49
N HIS A 37 -2.86 -2.46 4.59
CA HIS A 37 -3.25 -1.22 3.95
C HIS A 37 -3.91 -1.53 2.61
N PRO A 38 -5.22 -1.27 2.43
CA PRO A 38 -5.86 -1.40 1.14
C PRO A 38 -5.26 -0.40 0.15
N LEU A 39 -5.13 -0.80 -1.11
CA LEU A 39 -4.64 0.09 -2.16
C LEU A 39 -5.70 1.15 -2.47
N ALA A 40 -6.99 0.79 -2.32
CA ALA A 40 -8.15 1.63 -2.59
C ALA A 40 -7.98 2.45 -3.89
N ILE A 41 -7.54 1.75 -4.92
CA ILE A 41 -7.51 2.19 -6.31
C ILE A 41 -8.74 1.53 -6.95
N PRO A 42 -9.71 2.30 -7.49
CA PRO A 42 -10.97 1.75 -7.97
C PRO A 42 -10.82 0.62 -8.99
N GLU A 43 -9.80 0.71 -9.86
CA GLU A 43 -9.53 -0.34 -10.86
C GLU A 43 -8.89 -1.61 -10.31
N TRP A 44 -8.32 -1.59 -9.09
CA TRP A 44 -7.59 -2.72 -8.51
C TRP A 44 -8.31 -3.27 -7.28
N PRO A 45 -8.81 -4.51 -7.33
CA PRO A 45 -9.50 -5.09 -6.18
C PRO A 45 -8.53 -5.30 -5.02
N ASP A 46 -8.93 -4.89 -3.82
CA ASP A 46 -8.20 -5.24 -2.60
C ASP A 46 -8.20 -6.76 -2.38
N CYS A 47 -7.18 -7.24 -1.66
CA CYS A 47 -7.06 -8.66 -1.36
C CYS A 47 -8.24 -9.14 -0.50
N ARG A 48 -8.93 -10.20 -0.95
CA ARG A 48 -10.14 -10.73 -0.29
C ARG A 48 -9.87 -11.84 0.73
N CYS A 49 -8.61 -12.15 1.06
CA CYS A 49 -8.34 -13.20 2.05
C CYS A 49 -8.84 -12.78 3.45
N SER A 50 -9.12 -13.77 4.32
CA SER A 50 -9.64 -13.51 5.68
C SER A 50 -8.72 -12.58 6.49
N ARG A 51 -7.40 -12.67 6.29
CA ARG A 51 -6.41 -11.81 6.95
C ARG A 51 -6.52 -10.35 6.52
N CYS A 52 -6.74 -10.08 5.23
CA CYS A 52 -6.87 -8.73 4.69
C CYS A 52 -8.25 -8.10 4.97
N ARG A 53 -9.31 -8.92 4.97
CA ARG A 53 -10.67 -8.46 5.33
C ARG A 53 -10.79 -8.00 6.78
N VAL A 54 -10.16 -8.69 7.73
CA VAL A 54 -10.19 -8.34 9.17
C VAL A 54 -9.42 -7.04 9.46
N ALA A 55 -8.43 -6.71 8.64
CA ALA A 55 -7.59 -5.53 8.82
C ALA A 55 -8.20 -4.24 8.24
N ALA A 56 -9.24 -4.34 7.41
CA ALA A 56 -9.94 -3.21 6.79
C ALA A 56 -11.15 -2.70 7.61
N GLY A 57 -11.40 -3.29 8.78
CA GLY A 57 -12.47 -2.91 9.73
C GLY A 57 -11.96 -2.24 11.00
#